data_AF-A0A845WQJ9-F1
#
_entry.id   AF-A0A845WQJ9-F1
#
_cell.length_a   1.000
_cell.length_b   1.000
_cell.length_c   1.000
_cell.angle_alpha   90.00
_cell.angle_beta   90.00
_cell.angle_gamma   90.00
#
_symmetry.space_group_name_H-M   'P 1'
#
loop_
_entity.id
_entity.type
_entity.pdbx_description
1 polymer ?
#
loop_
_entity_poly.entity_id
_entity_poly.type
_entity_poly.pdbx_seq_one_letter_code
_entity_poly.pdbx_strand_id
1 'polypeptide(L)'
;MAEVYTDMLQDRTGRKREVVVDKVNEDGSMERLKPDQTLHEANIQDDDTFSVSPEATAGAIHPQLREEALARAKNQIIAYAQAHPGFKVSANAHQAPTEYLLNFQAPSFAPPRAPGENPQPIDNHEVFLVLPGAFPMQAPQAFWQTLIFHPNIHSETGLVCLGALGDRYRPGLDFGKLCQLLIDIASYQNYALEEGYNQEAQIWAISPEGQIAIELRGGESAIRKELHQLAVRQKKPHILMRSIGVG
;
A
#
# COMPACT_ATOMS: atom_id res chain seq x y z
N MET A 1 -34.66 6.16 24.46
CA MET A 1 -34.01 4.85 24.69
C MET A 1 -33.97 4.16 23.34
N ALA A 2 -32.88 4.33 22.59
CA ALA A 2 -32.70 3.66 21.31
C ALA A 2 -31.91 2.38 21.57
N GLU A 3 -32.57 1.23 21.43
CA GLU A 3 -31.92 -0.08 21.47
C GLU A 3 -31.12 -0.26 20.17
N VAL A 4 -29.80 -0.25 20.28
CA VAL A 4 -28.92 -0.66 19.20
C VAL A 4 -28.85 -2.18 19.24
N TYR A 5 -29.55 -2.83 18.32
CA TYR A 5 -29.37 -4.24 18.03
C TYR A 5 -28.02 -4.45 17.33
N THR A 6 -26.98 -4.74 18.12
CA THR A 6 -25.72 -5.24 17.60
C THR A 6 -25.92 -6.71 17.24
N ASP A 7 -26.24 -7.00 15.98
CA ASP A 7 -26.33 -8.37 15.49
C ASP A 7 -24.92 -8.99 15.51
N MET A 8 -24.65 -9.77 16.55
CA MET A 8 -23.35 -10.38 16.80
C MET A 8 -23.15 -11.57 15.86
N LEU A 9 -22.20 -11.47 14.92
CA LEU A 9 -21.76 -12.59 14.09
C LEU A 9 -21.09 -13.66 14.97
N GLN A 10 -21.86 -14.65 15.42
CA GLN A 10 -21.37 -15.84 16.13
C GLN A 10 -20.93 -16.90 15.13
N ASP A 11 -19.80 -17.57 15.38
CA ASP A 11 -19.45 -18.76 14.61
C ASP A 11 -20.22 -20.00 15.08
N ARG A 12 -20.16 -21.09 14.30
CA ARG A 12 -20.86 -22.36 14.59
C ARG A 12 -20.40 -23.04 15.89
N THR A 13 -19.38 -22.51 16.57
CA THR A 13 -18.85 -23.00 17.84
C THR A 13 -19.16 -22.07 19.02
N GLY A 14 -19.94 -21.00 18.80
CA GLY A 14 -20.34 -20.05 19.84
C GLY A 14 -19.24 -19.11 20.29
N ARG A 15 -18.12 -19.00 19.56
CA ARG A 15 -17.08 -18.01 19.87
C ARG A 15 -17.49 -16.65 19.34
N LYS A 16 -17.47 -15.66 20.24
CA LYS A 16 -17.69 -14.25 19.91
C LYS A 16 -16.54 -13.77 19.03
N ARG A 17 -16.85 -13.30 17.82
CA ARG A 17 -15.90 -12.61 16.97
C ARG A 17 -15.93 -11.13 17.33
N GLU A 18 -14.80 -10.60 17.76
CA GLU A 18 -14.67 -9.16 17.93
C GLU A 18 -14.67 -8.50 16.54
N VAL A 19 -15.18 -7.27 16.48
CA VAL A 19 -15.31 -6.49 15.25
C VAL A 19 -14.49 -5.22 15.40
N VAL A 20 -13.74 -4.89 14.34
CA VAL A 20 -13.04 -3.63 14.21
C VAL A 20 -13.86 -2.68 13.35
N VAL A 21 -13.85 -1.41 13.73
CA VAL A 21 -14.57 -0.36 13.01
C VAL A 21 -13.56 0.67 12.53
N ASP A 22 -13.57 0.97 11.25
CA ASP A 22 -12.79 2.05 10.65
C ASP A 22 -13.71 3.20 10.24
N LYS A 23 -13.37 4.44 10.58
CA LYS A 23 -13.98 5.64 10.00
C LYS A 23 -13.46 5.81 8.57
N VAL A 24 -14.36 6.04 7.62
CA VAL A 24 -14.03 6.34 6.22
C VAL A 24 -14.01 7.85 6.05
N ASN A 25 -12.84 8.40 5.75
CA ASN A 25 -12.66 9.82 5.47
C ASN A 25 -13.12 10.16 4.06
N GLU A 26 -13.41 11.44 3.79
CA GLU A 26 -13.86 11.92 2.47
C GLU A 26 -12.88 11.63 1.33
N ASP A 27 -11.58 11.50 1.63
CA ASP A 27 -10.53 11.13 0.67
C ASP A 27 -10.43 9.61 0.43
N GLY A 28 -11.31 8.83 1.06
CA GLY A 28 -11.34 7.37 1.02
C GLY A 28 -10.30 6.69 1.92
N SER A 29 -9.50 7.45 2.68
CA SER A 29 -8.64 6.89 3.72
C SER A 29 -9.49 6.37 4.89
N MET A 30 -8.97 5.37 5.59
CA MET A 30 -9.68 4.72 6.69
C MET A 30 -8.87 4.82 7.99
N GLU A 31 -9.48 5.32 9.05
CA GLU A 31 -8.88 5.46 10.38
C GLU A 31 -9.50 4.47 11.36
N ARG A 32 -8.68 3.69 12.05
CA ARG A 32 -9.15 2.65 12.98
C ARG A 32 -9.65 3.25 14.28
N LEU A 33 -10.89 2.92 14.66
CA LEU A 33 -11.41 3.24 15.98
C LEU A 33 -10.89 2.27 17.03
N LYS A 34 -10.45 2.80 18.17
CA LYS A 34 -10.06 2.00 19.32
C LYS A 34 -11.28 1.70 20.20
N PRO A 35 -11.39 0.51 20.81
CA PRO A 35 -12.55 0.16 21.64
C PRO A 35 -12.67 0.99 22.93
N ASP A 36 -11.57 1.58 23.40
CA ASP A 36 -11.44 2.32 24.65
C ASP A 36 -11.58 3.85 24.49
N GLN A 37 -11.70 4.36 23.26
CA GLN A 37 -11.86 5.79 23.01
C GLN A 37 -13.35 6.16 22.87
N THR A 38 -13.71 7.36 23.33
CA THR A 38 -15.04 7.92 23.12
C THR A 38 -15.22 8.41 21.68
N LEU A 39 -16.47 8.51 21.21
CA LEU A 39 -16.78 9.07 19.89
C LEU A 39 -16.28 10.52 19.74
N HIS A 40 -16.29 11.29 20.84
CA HIS A 40 -15.77 12.66 20.86
C HIS A 40 -14.24 12.70 20.68
N GLU A 41 -13.51 11.82 21.38
CA GLU A 41 -12.04 11.70 21.24
C GLU A 41 -11.63 11.20 19.86
N ALA A 42 -12.45 10.37 19.23
CA ALA A 42 -12.27 9.90 17.86
C ALA A 42 -12.71 10.91 16.79
N ASN A 43 -13.14 12.12 17.19
CA ASN A 43 -13.62 13.18 16.30
C ASN A 43 -14.71 12.67 15.32
N ILE A 44 -15.66 11.90 15.84
CA ILE A 44 -16.81 11.40 15.08
C ILE A 44 -17.90 12.47 15.04
N GLN A 45 -18.41 12.75 13.86
CA GLN A 45 -19.54 13.63 13.60
C GLN A 45 -20.76 12.83 13.17
N ASP A 46 -21.93 13.46 13.29
CA ASP A 46 -23.14 12.94 12.67
C ASP A 46 -22.92 12.86 11.15
N ASP A 47 -23.35 11.76 10.52
CA ASP A 47 -23.16 11.39 9.11
C ASP A 47 -21.79 10.82 8.68
N ASP A 48 -20.87 10.57 9.61
CA ASP A 48 -19.63 9.84 9.28
C ASP A 48 -19.92 8.41 8.76
N THR A 49 -19.19 8.01 7.73
CA THR A 49 -19.28 6.64 7.17
C THR A 49 -18.29 5.72 7.87
N PHE A 50 -18.75 4.52 8.23
CA PHE A 50 -17.91 3.50 8.86
C PHE A 50 -17.82 2.23 8.03
N SER A 51 -16.64 1.61 8.06
CA SER A 51 -16.39 0.27 7.57
C SER A 51 -16.22 -0.68 8.75
N VAL A 52 -17.08 -1.67 8.88
CA VAL A 52 -17.01 -2.69 9.94
C VAL A 52 -16.39 -3.96 9.37
N SER A 53 -15.43 -4.55 10.10
CA SER A 53 -14.73 -5.78 9.69
C SER A 53 -14.46 -6.69 10.89
N PRO A 54 -14.33 -8.02 10.70
CA PRO A 54 -14.00 -8.92 11.80
C PRO A 54 -12.55 -8.73 12.29
N GLU A 55 -12.33 -8.84 13.60
CA GLU A 55 -11.01 -8.81 14.26
C GLU A 55 -10.24 -10.12 14.03
N ALA A 56 -8.92 -10.04 13.88
CA ALA A 56 -8.08 -11.18 13.53
C ALA A 56 -7.67 -11.99 14.76
N THR A 57 -8.21 -13.21 14.92
CA THR A 57 -7.59 -14.25 15.76
C THR A 57 -6.81 -15.21 14.86
N ALA A 58 -5.55 -15.46 15.18
CA ALA A 58 -4.71 -16.41 14.44
C ALA A 58 -5.39 -17.80 14.34
N GLY A 59 -5.52 -18.32 13.11
CA GLY A 59 -5.90 -19.72 12.87
C GLY A 59 -7.34 -20.01 12.43
N ALA A 60 -8.21 -19.02 12.20
CA ALA A 60 -9.61 -19.27 11.82
C ALA A 60 -10.10 -18.43 10.64
N ILE A 61 -9.33 -18.33 9.54
CA ILE A 61 -9.87 -17.76 8.31
C ILE A 61 -10.82 -18.78 7.69
N HIS A 62 -12.06 -18.36 7.44
CA HIS A 62 -13.05 -19.19 6.75
C HIS A 62 -12.49 -19.57 5.37
N PRO A 63 -12.41 -20.87 5.00
CA PRO A 63 -11.82 -21.29 3.72
C PRO A 63 -12.40 -20.57 2.51
N GLN A 64 -13.72 -20.33 2.50
CA GLN A 64 -14.39 -19.59 1.41
C GLN A 64 -13.92 -18.13 1.32
N LEU A 65 -13.75 -17.42 2.44
CA LEU A 65 -13.26 -16.03 2.42
C LEU A 65 -11.84 -15.95 1.86
N ARG A 66 -10.99 -16.92 2.21
CA ARG A 66 -9.64 -17.01 1.66
C ARG A 66 -9.70 -17.28 0.16
N GLU A 67 -10.49 -18.25 -0.26
CA GLU A 67 -10.63 -18.63 -1.67
C GLU A 67 -11.16 -17.47 -2.53
N GLU A 68 -12.20 -16.78 -2.06
CA GLU A 68 -12.76 -15.58 -2.70
C GLU A 68 -11.71 -14.47 -2.82
N ALA A 69 -10.92 -14.24 -1.76
CA ALA A 69 -9.87 -13.24 -1.80
C ALA A 69 -8.74 -13.60 -2.78
N LEU A 70 -8.32 -14.87 -2.82
CA LEU A 70 -7.32 -15.35 -3.78
C LEU A 70 -7.84 -15.22 -5.21
N ALA A 71 -9.12 -15.56 -5.45
CA ALA A 71 -9.76 -15.42 -6.75
C ALA A 71 -9.84 -13.95 -7.19
N ARG A 72 -10.21 -13.03 -6.28
CA ARG A 72 -10.23 -11.59 -6.53
C ARG A 72 -8.85 -11.04 -6.85
N ALA A 73 -7.84 -11.37 -6.03
CA ALA A 73 -6.46 -10.94 -6.26
C ALA A 73 -5.95 -11.41 -7.64
N LYS A 74 -6.13 -12.71 -7.95
CA LYS A 74 -5.81 -13.26 -9.27
C LYS A 74 -6.49 -12.47 -10.39
N ASN A 75 -7.81 -12.29 -10.33
CA ASN A 75 -8.55 -11.63 -11.39
C ASN A 75 -8.09 -10.18 -11.61
N GLN A 76 -7.78 -9.45 -10.53
CA GLN A 76 -7.26 -8.08 -10.60
C GLN A 76 -5.84 -8.03 -11.21
N ILE A 77 -4.94 -8.93 -10.81
CA ILE A 77 -3.58 -9.02 -11.38
C ILE A 77 -3.64 -9.35 -12.87
N ILE A 78 -4.46 -10.33 -13.27
CA ILE A 78 -4.61 -10.72 -14.67
C ILE A 78 -5.24 -9.59 -15.50
N ALA A 79 -6.27 -8.93 -14.99
CA ALA A 79 -6.88 -7.78 -15.66
C ALA A 79 -5.85 -6.65 -15.86
N TYR A 80 -5.03 -6.37 -14.85
CA TYR A 80 -3.94 -5.40 -14.95
C TYR A 80 -2.93 -5.79 -16.03
N ALA A 81 -2.46 -7.03 -16.05
CA ALA A 81 -1.53 -7.53 -17.06
C ALA A 81 -2.11 -7.47 -18.49
N GLN A 82 -3.39 -7.77 -18.65
CA GLN A 82 -4.08 -7.66 -19.95
C GLN A 82 -4.18 -6.21 -20.44
N ALA A 83 -4.40 -5.26 -19.53
CA ALA A 83 -4.42 -3.84 -19.85
C ALA A 83 -3.02 -3.25 -20.11
N HIS A 84 -1.96 -3.91 -19.65
CA HIS A 84 -0.57 -3.44 -19.74
C HIS A 84 0.33 -4.50 -20.40
N PRO A 85 0.46 -4.53 -21.74
CA PRO A 85 1.22 -5.56 -22.46
C PRO A 85 2.69 -5.73 -22.05
N GLY A 86 3.30 -4.70 -21.46
CA GLY A 86 4.66 -4.75 -20.91
C GLY A 86 4.76 -5.42 -19.52
N PHE A 87 3.62 -5.72 -18.89
CA PHE A 87 3.52 -6.33 -17.57
C PHE A 87 3.10 -7.80 -17.71
N LYS A 88 4.04 -8.71 -17.45
CA LYS A 88 3.86 -10.15 -17.57
C LYS A 88 3.72 -10.78 -16.19
N VAL A 89 2.88 -11.80 -16.09
CA VAL A 89 2.59 -12.51 -14.84
C VAL A 89 2.67 -14.01 -15.07
N SER A 90 3.41 -14.70 -14.23
CA SER A 90 3.25 -16.14 -14.01
C SER A 90 2.82 -16.41 -12.57
N ALA A 91 2.19 -17.55 -12.34
CA ALA A 91 1.67 -17.92 -11.02
C ALA A 91 1.90 -19.40 -10.75
N ASN A 92 2.01 -19.77 -9.48
CA ASN A 92 2.29 -21.14 -9.07
C ASN A 92 1.13 -22.13 -9.33
N ALA A 93 -0.10 -21.62 -9.47
CA ALA A 93 -1.28 -22.43 -9.73
C ALA A 93 -2.30 -21.69 -10.62
N HIS A 94 -3.12 -22.46 -11.35
CA HIS A 94 -4.22 -21.90 -12.14
C HIS A 94 -5.43 -21.51 -11.28
N GLN A 95 -5.74 -22.29 -10.25
CA GLN A 95 -6.85 -22.07 -9.33
C GLN A 95 -6.28 -21.64 -7.98
N ALA A 96 -6.74 -20.48 -7.47
CA ALA A 96 -6.30 -19.88 -6.21
C ALA A 96 -4.76 -19.76 -6.03
N PRO A 97 -4.03 -19.10 -6.95
CA PRO A 97 -2.59 -18.92 -6.82
C PRO A 97 -2.22 -18.10 -5.58
N THR A 98 -1.17 -18.52 -4.90
CA THR A 98 -0.61 -17.86 -3.71
C THR A 98 0.71 -17.17 -3.99
N GLU A 99 1.33 -17.44 -5.13
CA GLU A 99 2.63 -16.90 -5.52
C GLU A 99 2.57 -16.45 -6.97
N TYR A 100 3.15 -15.27 -7.24
CA TYR A 100 3.20 -14.68 -8.57
C TYR A 100 4.62 -14.18 -8.85
N LEU A 101 5.07 -14.36 -10.09
CA LEU A 101 6.27 -13.73 -10.62
C LEU A 101 5.84 -12.66 -11.61
N LEU A 102 6.13 -11.41 -11.26
CA LEU A 102 5.75 -10.22 -12.01
C LEU A 102 6.97 -9.72 -12.76
N ASN A 103 6.83 -9.52 -14.06
CA ASN A 103 7.90 -9.07 -14.94
C ASN A 103 7.47 -7.81 -15.69
N PHE A 104 8.23 -6.72 -15.58
CA PHE A 104 7.88 -5.46 -16.24
C PHE A 104 9.11 -4.60 -16.53
N GLN A 105 8.91 -3.55 -17.34
CA GLN A 105 9.93 -2.54 -17.62
C GLN A 105 9.58 -1.20 -17.00
N ALA A 106 10.54 -0.59 -16.30
CA ALA A 106 10.43 0.74 -15.72
C ALA A 106 11.85 1.34 -15.54
N PRO A 107 12.12 2.61 -15.90
CA PRO A 107 13.43 3.21 -15.69
C PRO A 107 13.84 3.25 -14.23
N SER A 108 14.97 2.64 -13.89
CA SER A 108 15.42 2.50 -12.51
C SER A 108 16.95 2.47 -12.41
N PHE A 109 17.44 2.03 -11.25
CA PHE A 109 18.86 2.00 -10.90
C PHE A 109 19.23 0.66 -10.23
N ALA A 110 20.33 0.05 -10.66
CA ALA A 110 21.03 -1.02 -9.98
C ALA A 110 22.09 -0.43 -9.04
N PRO A 111 22.57 -1.20 -8.05
CA PRO A 111 23.62 -0.75 -7.14
C PRO A 111 24.88 -0.26 -7.89
N PRO A 112 25.63 0.68 -7.28
CA PRO A 112 26.95 1.06 -7.78
C PRO A 112 27.87 -0.15 -7.96
N ARG A 113 28.80 -0.09 -8.93
CA ARG A 113 29.77 -1.18 -9.15
C ARG A 113 30.86 -1.22 -8.08
N ALA A 114 31.13 -0.06 -7.47
CA ALA A 114 32.05 0.10 -6.37
C ALA A 114 31.53 1.16 -5.39
N PRO A 115 31.94 1.11 -4.11
CA PRO A 115 31.58 2.12 -3.13
C PRO A 115 31.94 3.53 -3.59
N GLY A 116 30.98 4.46 -3.46
CA GLY A 116 31.16 5.87 -3.85
C GLY A 116 30.95 6.17 -5.34
N GLU A 117 30.66 5.17 -6.17
CA GLU A 117 30.21 5.40 -7.55
C GLU A 117 28.70 5.68 -7.62
N ASN A 118 28.27 6.24 -8.77
CA ASN A 118 26.84 6.40 -9.04
C ASN A 118 26.18 5.05 -9.38
N PRO A 119 24.91 4.86 -8.99
CA PRO A 119 24.16 3.67 -9.33
C PRO A 119 23.93 3.59 -10.85
N GLN A 120 23.81 2.37 -11.36
CA GLN A 120 23.80 2.08 -12.79
C GLN A 120 22.37 2.02 -13.33
N PRO A 121 22.07 2.56 -14.51
CA PRO A 121 20.72 2.49 -15.06
C PRO A 121 20.32 1.03 -15.37
N ILE A 122 19.10 0.66 -14.98
CA ILE A 122 18.44 -0.60 -15.37
C ILE A 122 16.97 -0.33 -15.67
N ASP A 123 16.36 -1.19 -16.49
CA ASP A 123 14.96 -1.04 -16.88
C ASP A 123 14.09 -2.27 -16.66
N ASN A 124 14.68 -3.46 -16.52
CA ASN A 124 13.93 -4.70 -16.40
C ASN A 124 13.83 -5.11 -14.94
N HIS A 125 12.63 -5.48 -14.53
CA HIS A 125 12.33 -5.85 -13.15
C HIS A 125 11.56 -7.16 -13.07
N GLU A 126 11.94 -7.94 -12.07
CA GLU A 126 11.25 -9.13 -11.66
C GLU A 126 10.93 -9.03 -10.17
N VAL A 127 9.67 -9.24 -9.82
CA VAL A 127 9.16 -9.16 -8.45
C VAL A 127 8.38 -10.42 -8.13
N PHE A 128 8.76 -11.08 -7.04
CA PHE A 128 8.07 -12.22 -6.49
C PHE A 128 7.06 -11.77 -5.44
N LEU A 129 5.77 -12.03 -5.69
CA LEU A 129 4.67 -11.63 -4.83
C LEU A 129 4.07 -12.87 -4.15
N VAL A 130 3.95 -12.84 -2.82
CA VAL A 130 3.47 -13.94 -1.98
C VAL A 130 2.21 -13.52 -1.23
N LEU A 131 1.17 -14.34 -1.31
CA LEU A 131 -0.06 -14.26 -0.53
C LEU A 131 0.02 -15.27 0.62
N PRO A 132 0.27 -14.83 1.87
CA PRO A 132 0.57 -15.74 2.97
C PRO A 132 -0.64 -16.60 3.36
N GLY A 133 -0.42 -17.62 4.20
CA GLY A 133 -1.46 -18.53 4.70
C GLY A 133 -2.63 -17.84 5.40
N ALA A 134 -2.38 -16.67 6.00
CA ALA A 134 -3.39 -15.83 6.65
C ALA A 134 -3.97 -14.73 5.74
N PHE A 135 -3.68 -14.73 4.44
CA PHE A 135 -4.35 -13.84 3.48
C PHE A 135 -5.87 -14.12 3.42
N PRO A 136 -6.74 -13.09 3.35
CA PRO A 136 -6.43 -11.67 3.21
C PRO A 136 -6.34 -10.90 4.53
N MET A 137 -6.26 -11.55 5.69
CA MET A 137 -6.08 -10.82 6.97
C MET A 137 -4.64 -10.37 7.16
N GLN A 138 -3.68 -11.17 6.68
CA GLN A 138 -2.27 -10.79 6.57
C GLN A 138 -1.99 -10.24 5.17
N ALA A 139 -1.26 -9.13 5.12
CA ALA A 139 -0.86 -8.47 3.89
C ALA A 139 0.01 -9.36 2.98
N PRO A 140 -0.04 -9.16 1.65
CA PRO A 140 0.92 -9.79 0.75
C PRO A 140 2.34 -9.29 0.98
N GLN A 141 3.33 -10.07 0.57
CA GLN A 141 4.75 -9.72 0.61
C GLN A 141 5.32 -9.67 -0.79
N ALA A 142 6.11 -8.64 -1.11
CA ALA A 142 6.77 -8.50 -2.39
C ALA A 142 8.29 -8.53 -2.18
N PHE A 143 8.98 -9.29 -3.04
CA PHE A 143 10.42 -9.47 -3.03
C PHE A 143 10.98 -9.18 -4.41
N TRP A 144 11.78 -8.12 -4.51
CA TRP A 144 12.48 -7.79 -5.74
C TRP A 144 13.56 -8.82 -6.03
N GLN A 145 13.51 -9.44 -7.20
CA GLN A 145 14.47 -10.47 -7.61
C GLN A 145 15.63 -9.87 -8.41
N THR A 146 15.38 -8.80 -9.17
CA THR A 146 16.45 -8.05 -9.84
C THR A 146 17.20 -7.15 -8.86
N LEU A 147 18.53 -7.07 -8.97
CA LEU A 147 19.32 -6.14 -8.16
C LEU A 147 18.92 -4.69 -8.44
N ILE A 148 18.21 -4.09 -7.49
CA ILE A 148 17.71 -2.72 -7.58
C ILE A 148 18.26 -1.92 -6.40
N PHE A 149 18.73 -0.71 -6.70
CA PHE A 149 19.14 0.27 -5.71
C PHE A 149 17.94 1.18 -5.47
N HIS A 150 17.27 1.00 -4.33
CA HIS A 150 16.04 1.74 -4.03
C HIS A 150 15.81 1.88 -2.52
N PRO A 151 15.39 3.05 -2.01
CA PRO A 151 15.22 3.29 -0.56
C PRO A 151 14.27 2.29 0.12
N ASN A 152 13.16 1.92 -0.53
CA ASN A 152 12.18 1.00 0.04
C ASN A 152 12.51 -0.49 -0.10
N ILE A 153 13.63 -0.86 -0.70
CA ILE A 153 13.91 -2.28 -1.01
C ILE A 153 15.13 -2.70 -0.22
N HIS A 154 14.98 -3.75 0.59
CA HIS A 154 16.08 -4.30 1.33
C HIS A 154 17.14 -4.84 0.35
N SER A 155 18.38 -4.38 0.47
CA SER A 155 19.46 -4.65 -0.49
C SER A 155 19.78 -6.15 -0.61
N GLU A 156 19.73 -6.89 0.49
CA GLU A 156 20.06 -8.33 0.50
C GLU A 156 18.87 -9.24 0.17
N THR A 157 17.70 -9.00 0.78
CA THR A 157 16.54 -9.90 0.67
C THR A 157 15.59 -9.53 -0.46
N GLY A 158 15.70 -8.31 -1.01
CA GLY A 158 14.74 -7.74 -1.96
C GLY A 158 13.38 -7.41 -1.35
N LEU A 159 13.18 -7.61 -0.03
CA LEU A 159 11.90 -7.32 0.62
C LEU A 159 11.53 -5.85 0.42
N VAL A 160 10.32 -5.62 -0.07
CA VAL A 160 9.80 -4.27 -0.26
C VAL A 160 9.16 -3.79 1.04
N CYS A 161 9.68 -2.69 1.60
CA CYS A 161 8.98 -1.92 2.60
C CYS A 161 7.83 -1.25 1.90
N LEU A 162 6.65 -1.84 1.99
CA LEU A 162 5.49 -1.24 1.38
C LEU A 162 4.94 -0.06 2.19
N GLY A 163 5.53 0.28 3.35
CA GLY A 163 5.23 1.43 4.22
C GLY A 163 3.74 1.72 4.38
N ALA A 164 3.17 2.40 3.39
CA ALA A 164 1.73 2.61 3.21
C ALA A 164 0.87 1.33 3.14
N LEU A 165 1.32 0.20 2.57
CA LEU A 165 0.55 -1.05 2.69
C LEU A 165 0.70 -1.70 4.05
N GLY A 166 1.82 -1.60 4.76
CA GLY A 166 1.92 -2.23 6.10
C GLY A 166 0.87 -1.68 7.06
N ASP A 167 0.84 -0.36 7.22
CA ASP A 167 -0.02 0.31 8.20
C ASP A 167 -1.45 0.56 7.69
N ARG A 168 -1.65 0.61 6.37
CA ARG A 168 -2.98 0.86 5.74
C ARG A 168 -3.51 -0.34 4.97
N TYR A 169 -2.89 -1.52 5.09
CA TYR A 169 -3.43 -2.72 4.49
C TYR A 169 -4.85 -2.92 4.98
N ARG A 170 -5.73 -3.19 4.02
CA ARG A 170 -7.08 -3.66 4.27
C ARG A 170 -7.27 -4.91 3.43
N PRO A 171 -7.99 -5.93 3.94
CA PRO A 171 -8.29 -7.14 3.16
C PRO A 171 -8.88 -6.85 1.77
N GLY A 172 -9.55 -5.71 1.60
CA GLY A 172 -10.10 -5.19 0.34
C GLY A 172 -9.09 -4.54 -0.62
N LEU A 173 -7.79 -4.61 -0.37
CA LEU A 173 -6.76 -4.05 -1.26
C LEU A 173 -6.99 -4.45 -2.71
N ASP A 174 -6.88 -3.47 -3.61
CA ASP A 174 -6.92 -3.67 -5.05
C ASP A 174 -5.53 -4.04 -5.57
N PHE A 175 -5.41 -5.27 -6.11
CA PHE A 175 -4.15 -5.77 -6.63
C PHE A 175 -3.74 -5.13 -7.95
N GLY A 176 -4.65 -4.51 -8.71
CA GLY A 176 -4.27 -3.70 -9.86
C GLY A 176 -3.49 -2.45 -9.42
N LYS A 177 -3.94 -1.80 -8.35
CA LYS A 177 -3.22 -0.68 -7.73
C LYS A 177 -1.88 -1.12 -7.14
N LEU A 178 -1.82 -2.32 -6.55
CA LEU A 178 -0.55 -2.89 -6.08
C LEU A 178 0.44 -3.09 -7.24
N CYS A 179 0.00 -3.62 -8.38
CA CYS A 179 0.85 -3.77 -9.57
C CYS A 179 1.38 -2.41 -10.06
N GLN A 180 0.53 -1.39 -10.14
CA GLN A 180 0.97 -0.03 -10.50
C GLN A 180 1.97 0.53 -9.48
N LEU A 181 1.69 0.36 -8.18
CA LEU A 181 2.59 0.81 -7.12
C LEU A 181 3.99 0.20 -7.24
N LEU A 182 4.11 -1.08 -7.62
CA LEU A 182 5.42 -1.70 -7.85
C LEU A 182 6.16 -1.04 -9.01
N ILE A 183 5.46 -0.63 -10.08
CA ILE A 183 6.07 0.15 -11.18
C ILE A 183 6.50 1.53 -10.69
N ASP A 184 5.67 2.19 -9.86
CA ASP A 184 5.97 3.51 -9.30
C ASP A 184 7.19 3.47 -8.37
N ILE A 185 7.33 2.39 -7.59
CA ILE A 185 8.52 2.13 -6.78
C ILE A 185 9.75 1.95 -7.69
N ALA A 186 9.66 1.09 -8.71
CA ALA A 186 10.77 0.85 -9.63
C ALA A 186 11.27 2.16 -10.26
N SER A 187 10.32 3.00 -10.69
CA SER A 187 10.57 4.24 -11.41
C SER A 187 10.92 5.44 -10.54
N TYR A 188 11.13 5.24 -9.23
CA TYR A 188 11.37 6.34 -8.28
C TYR A 188 10.24 7.40 -8.29
N GLN A 189 9.01 7.00 -8.65
CA GLN A 189 7.83 7.82 -8.43
C GLN A 189 7.38 7.69 -6.96
N ASN A 190 7.56 6.50 -6.37
CA ASN A 190 7.23 6.26 -4.96
C ASN A 190 8.45 5.70 -4.19
N TYR A 191 9.09 6.55 -3.40
CA TYR A 191 10.21 6.17 -2.54
C TYR A 191 10.19 6.90 -1.20
N ALA A 192 10.70 6.25 -0.15
CA ALA A 192 10.85 6.85 1.17
C ALA A 192 11.98 7.88 1.22
N LEU A 193 11.71 9.00 1.89
CA LEU A 193 12.67 10.06 2.17
C LEU A 193 13.32 9.92 3.56
N GLU A 194 12.59 9.39 4.54
CA GLU A 194 13.02 9.35 5.95
C GLU A 194 13.24 7.94 6.51
N GLU A 195 12.37 6.99 6.20
CA GLU A 195 12.47 5.60 6.68
C GLU A 195 12.47 4.59 5.52
N GLY A 196 13.65 4.12 5.13
CA GLY A 196 13.85 3.12 4.08
C GLY A 196 14.64 1.90 4.57
N TYR A 197 14.52 0.77 3.86
CA TYR A 197 15.35 -0.41 4.13
C TYR A 197 16.78 -0.25 3.63
N ASN A 198 16.99 0.49 2.54
CA ASN A 198 18.32 0.74 2.00
C ASN A 198 18.74 2.19 2.25
N GLN A 199 19.51 2.39 3.31
CA GLN A 199 19.99 3.71 3.73
C GLN A 199 20.93 4.35 2.71
N GLU A 200 21.75 3.55 2.02
CA GLU A 200 22.66 4.08 0.99
C GLU A 200 21.86 4.65 -0.20
N ALA A 201 20.85 3.90 -0.67
CA ALA A 201 19.95 4.36 -1.72
C ALA A 201 19.14 5.58 -1.30
N GLN A 202 18.74 5.64 -0.03
CA GLN A 202 18.04 6.80 0.53
C GLN A 202 18.91 8.05 0.54
N ILE A 203 20.12 7.96 1.09
CA ILE A 203 21.07 9.08 1.15
C ILE A 203 21.40 9.58 -0.26
N TRP A 204 21.65 8.66 -1.20
CA TRP A 204 21.86 9.02 -2.59
C TRP A 204 20.61 9.67 -3.20
N ALA A 205 19.43 9.09 -3.00
CA ALA A 205 18.19 9.58 -3.60
C ALA A 205 17.93 11.03 -3.20
N ILE A 206 18.21 11.44 -1.96
CA ILE A 206 18.01 12.83 -1.50
C ILE A 206 19.16 13.79 -1.86
N SER A 207 20.28 13.28 -2.37
CA SER A 207 21.41 14.12 -2.79
C SER A 207 21.07 14.91 -4.07
N PRO A 208 21.71 16.06 -4.33
CA PRO A 208 21.51 16.80 -5.59
C PRO A 208 21.72 15.92 -6.84
N GLU A 209 22.76 15.08 -6.81
CA GLU A 209 23.11 14.17 -7.91
C GLU A 209 22.02 13.11 -8.11
N GLY A 210 21.54 12.49 -7.03
CA GLY A 210 20.47 11.49 -7.10
C GLY A 210 19.16 12.09 -7.59
N GLN A 211 18.78 13.26 -7.09
CA GLN A 211 17.59 13.98 -7.52
C GLN A 211 17.62 14.30 -9.02
N ILE A 212 18.76 14.77 -9.54
CA ILE A 212 18.94 15.02 -10.99
C ILE A 212 18.85 13.70 -11.77
N ALA A 213 19.53 12.65 -11.31
CA ALA A 213 19.53 11.35 -11.98
C ALA A 213 18.12 10.74 -12.06
N ILE A 214 17.35 10.82 -10.96
CA ILE A 214 15.96 10.35 -10.88
C ILE A 214 15.10 11.10 -11.91
N GLU A 215 15.16 12.44 -11.94
CA GLU A 215 14.38 13.23 -12.90
C GLU A 215 14.76 12.94 -14.37
N LEU A 216 16.07 12.76 -14.65
CA LEU A 216 16.55 12.43 -15.99
C LEU A 216 16.02 11.08 -16.50
N ARG A 217 15.63 10.18 -15.60
CA ARG A 217 15.01 8.90 -15.93
C ARG A 217 13.49 8.91 -15.80
N GLY A 218 12.88 10.06 -15.54
CA GLY A 218 11.43 10.25 -15.47
C GLY A 218 10.79 9.98 -14.11
N GLY A 219 11.59 9.79 -13.06
CA GLY A 219 11.10 9.70 -11.68
C GLY A 219 10.82 11.08 -11.06
N GLU A 220 10.28 11.09 -9.84
CA GLU A 220 9.86 12.30 -9.14
C GLU A 220 10.86 12.69 -8.04
N SER A 221 11.51 13.83 -8.18
CA SER A 221 12.38 14.38 -7.13
C SER A 221 11.62 14.67 -5.84
N ALA A 222 12.31 14.58 -4.70
CA ALA A 222 11.82 14.95 -3.38
C ALA A 222 11.38 16.41 -3.36
N ILE A 223 12.09 17.29 -4.07
CA ILE A 223 11.71 18.70 -4.22
C ILE A 223 10.35 18.83 -4.92
N ARG A 224 10.12 18.09 -6.02
CA ARG A 224 8.81 18.08 -6.70
C ARG A 224 7.72 17.51 -5.80
N LYS A 225 8.01 16.45 -5.04
CA LYS A 225 7.07 15.88 -4.06
C LYS A 225 6.64 16.91 -3.02
N GLU A 226 7.58 17.63 -2.43
CA GLU A 226 7.30 18.70 -1.45
C GLU A 226 6.51 19.84 -2.08
N LEU A 227 6.91 20.32 -3.27
CA LEU A 227 6.17 21.35 -4.00
C LEU A 227 4.72 20.91 -4.32
N HIS A 228 4.53 19.66 -4.72
CA HIS A 228 3.21 19.10 -4.98
C HIS A 228 2.36 19.06 -3.70
N GLN A 229 2.93 18.60 -2.58
CA GLN A 229 2.23 18.58 -1.29
C GLN A 229 1.84 19.98 -0.80
N LEU A 230 2.74 20.96 -0.95
CA LEU A 230 2.45 22.36 -0.62
C LEU A 230 1.32 22.93 -1.51
N ALA A 231 1.36 22.66 -2.81
CA ALA A 231 0.32 23.09 -3.74
C ALA A 231 -1.05 22.46 -3.45
N VAL A 232 -1.09 21.18 -3.06
CA VAL A 232 -2.32 20.48 -2.65
C VAL A 232 -2.86 21.06 -1.34
N ARG A 233 -2.01 21.35 -0.35
CA ARG A 233 -2.41 21.98 0.91
C ARG A 233 -3.01 23.38 0.70
N GLN A 234 -2.45 24.17 -0.21
CA GLN A 234 -2.95 25.52 -0.52
C GLN A 234 -4.29 25.50 -1.29
N LYS A 235 -4.63 24.40 -1.99
CA LYS A 235 -5.90 24.26 -2.70
C LYS A 235 -7.08 23.80 -1.85
N LYS A 236 -6.87 23.37 -0.59
CA LYS A 236 -7.98 23.12 0.35
C LYS A 236 -8.49 24.48 0.87
N PRO A 237 -9.73 24.91 0.56
CA PRO A 237 -10.25 26.18 1.05
C PRO A 237 -10.42 26.11 2.57
N HIS A 238 -9.88 27.09 3.29
CA HIS A 238 -10.32 27.38 4.66
C HIS A 238 -11.78 27.82 4.61
N ILE A 239 -12.72 26.93 4.94
CA ILE A 239 -14.11 27.31 5.20
C ILE A 239 -14.10 28.11 6.50
N LEU A 240 -13.98 29.43 6.39
CA LEU A 240 -14.22 30.34 7.50
C LEU A 240 -15.75 30.44 7.66
N MET A 241 -16.32 29.67 8.60
CA MET A 241 -17.70 29.91 9.06
C MET A 241 -17.78 31.33 9.62
N ARG A 242 -18.29 32.27 8.82
CA ARG A 242 -18.79 33.55 9.36
C ARG A 242 -20.10 33.26 10.07
N SER A 243 -20.08 33.31 11.40
CA SER A 243 -21.30 33.41 12.19
C SER A 243 -22.03 34.70 11.80
N ILE A 244 -23.21 34.55 11.21
CA ILE A 244 -24.13 35.64 10.97
C ILE A 244 -24.86 35.86 12.30
N GLY A 245 -24.39 36.84 13.06
CA GLY A 245 -25.10 37.33 14.24
C GLY A 245 -26.40 37.98 13.79
N VAL A 246 -27.52 37.39 14.20
CA VAL A 246 -28.86 38.00 14.11
C VAL A 246 -28.95 39.02 15.23
N GLY A 247 -29.21 40.28 14.86
CA GLY A 247 -29.52 41.40 15.77
C GLY A 247 -30.46 42.36 15.08
#